data_AF-H2RUJ6-F1
#
_entry.id   AF-H2RUJ6-F1
#
_cell.length_a   1.000
_cell.length_b   1.000
_cell.length_c   1.000
_cell.angle_alpha   90.00
_cell.angle_beta   90.00
_cell.angle_gamma   90.00
#
_symmetry.space_group_name_H-M   'P 1'
#
loop_
_entity.id
_entity.type
_entity.pdbx_description
1 polymer ?
#
loop_
_entity_poly.entity_id
_entity_poly.type
_entity_poly.pdbx_seq_one_letter_code
_entity_poly.pdbx_strand_id
1 'polypeptide(L)'
;MSVALLSLSKGSSLSRSAVLKNTICGTAPASRASQIRRRPSRRILPWCSRNVLERATLTNLLKFRRGYVAQRGRHVFLITLQLCFTSVLLLTLCPPGLDLGVSLGILSGSLSGNITLTGFLLSPRTYRLDSTAIEVPLAAQKWRSKSIIPFLSRIMALRRALHFVFKIGDRAKTATFYRDVLGMKVLRHEEFEEGCKASCNGPYDGRWSKTMVGFGPEDDHFVVELTYNYGVGEYKLGNDFRGITLQSSSAVSNAKRLGWPLTEVEEALYLIHAPGGYPFYLVDKEQPSTDPVQKVCLGVSDLHRSTQYWATLLGMKVKEKNELKKTILLGFTDTQCKLELHDVGGTVDHATAFGRIAFSCPREQLPELEALIKKESQKILTPLVSLDTPGKATVEVVILADPDGHEICFVGDEAFRELSATDPKGNDLLDKAMAEDKSDEWFAKHNRQKATA
;
A
#
# COMPACT_ATOMS: atom_id res chain seq x y z
N MET A 1 -69.54 7.83 -27.91
CA MET A 1 -70.16 9.18 -27.92
C MET A 1 -69.13 10.09 -27.24
N SER A 2 -68.29 10.85 -27.95
CA SER A 2 -68.60 12.04 -28.77
C SER A 2 -69.41 13.03 -27.93
N VAL A 3 -68.96 14.26 -27.63
CA VAL A 3 -68.44 15.35 -28.48
C VAL A 3 -67.51 16.22 -27.58
N ALA A 4 -66.29 16.69 -27.90
CA ALA A 4 -65.68 17.32 -29.09
C ALA A 4 -66.05 18.81 -29.32
N LEU A 5 -65.28 19.76 -28.79
CA LEU A 5 -65.39 21.17 -29.17
C LEU A 5 -64.01 21.81 -29.41
N LEU A 6 -63.77 22.15 -30.67
CA LEU A 6 -62.61 22.90 -31.18
C LEU A 6 -62.97 24.39 -31.30
N SER A 7 -61.97 25.25 -31.19
CA SER A 7 -62.03 26.60 -31.77
C SER A 7 -60.62 27.06 -32.20
N LEU A 8 -60.53 27.64 -33.39
CA LEU A 8 -59.29 28.05 -34.07
C LEU A 8 -59.50 29.38 -34.80
N SER A 9 -58.65 30.38 -34.54
CA SER A 9 -58.30 31.48 -35.47
C SER A 9 -57.05 32.20 -34.94
N LYS A 10 -55.87 32.15 -35.58
CA LYS A 10 -55.41 32.75 -36.87
C LYS A 10 -55.21 34.28 -36.83
N GLY A 11 -54.02 34.71 -37.24
CA GLY A 11 -53.63 36.10 -37.57
C GLY A 11 -52.66 36.70 -36.54
N SER A 12 -51.33 36.81 -36.70
CA SER A 12 -50.44 37.26 -37.80
C SER A 12 -50.29 38.79 -37.96
N SER A 13 -49.18 39.36 -37.49
CA SER A 13 -48.51 40.50 -38.15
C SER A 13 -47.06 40.66 -37.69
N LEU A 14 -46.21 41.16 -38.59
CA LEU A 14 -44.83 41.58 -38.34
C LEU A 14 -44.79 43.09 -38.15
N SER A 15 -43.91 43.61 -37.29
CA SER A 15 -43.37 44.96 -37.44
C SER A 15 -41.94 45.08 -36.91
N ARG A 16 -41.10 45.82 -37.67
CA ARG A 16 -39.74 46.22 -37.32
C ARG A 16 -39.74 47.64 -36.73
N SER A 17 -38.79 47.97 -35.87
CA SER A 17 -38.14 49.29 -35.77
C SER A 17 -36.87 49.15 -34.90
N ALA A 18 -35.67 49.46 -35.42
CA ALA A 18 -35.03 50.79 -35.43
C ALA A 18 -34.58 51.20 -34.01
N VAL A 19 -33.33 50.92 -33.63
CA VAL A 19 -32.13 51.77 -33.87
C VAL A 19 -32.25 53.15 -33.22
N LEU A 20 -31.47 53.36 -32.16
CA LEU A 20 -30.98 54.68 -31.75
C LEU A 20 -29.54 54.54 -31.23
N LYS A 21 -28.60 55.14 -31.95
CA LYS A 21 -27.26 55.46 -31.44
C LYS A 21 -27.33 56.84 -30.80
N ASN A 22 -26.55 57.07 -29.74
CA ASN A 22 -25.78 58.30 -29.68
C ASN A 22 -24.50 58.13 -28.86
N THR A 23 -23.47 58.84 -29.32
CA THR A 23 -22.07 58.82 -28.88
C THR A 23 -21.78 60.25 -28.35
N ILE A 24 -20.87 60.53 -27.40
CA ILE A 24 -19.48 60.99 -27.64
C ILE A 24 -18.82 61.51 -26.33
N CYS A 25 -17.51 61.21 -26.19
CA CYS A 25 -16.42 61.82 -25.39
C CYS A 25 -16.45 62.01 -23.86
N GLY A 26 -15.27 61.71 -23.25
CA GLY A 26 -14.88 62.00 -21.87
C GLY A 26 -13.52 61.37 -21.49
N THR A 27 -12.42 61.90 -22.03
CA THR A 27 -11.01 61.43 -22.00
C THR A 27 -10.40 60.92 -20.67
N ALA A 28 -9.44 59.98 -20.78
CA ALA A 28 -8.57 59.46 -19.70
C ALA A 28 -7.38 60.39 -19.35
N PRO A 29 -6.49 60.06 -18.36
CA PRO A 29 -5.38 59.13 -18.66
C PRO A 29 -4.89 58.18 -17.51
N ALA A 30 -4.42 56.99 -17.91
CA ALA A 30 -3.16 56.27 -17.54
C ALA A 30 -2.79 56.01 -16.04
N SER A 31 -2.02 54.96 -15.64
CA SER A 31 -1.10 54.07 -16.36
C SER A 31 -0.76 52.77 -15.57
N ARG A 32 0.06 51.89 -16.18
CA ARG A 32 0.77 50.68 -15.65
C ARG A 32 0.01 49.34 -15.60
N ALA A 33 0.17 48.57 -16.68
CA ALA A 33 0.17 47.10 -16.66
C ALA A 33 1.61 46.59 -16.93
N SER A 34 2.02 45.49 -16.31
CA SER A 34 3.37 44.90 -16.44
C SER A 34 3.49 43.97 -17.66
N GLN A 35 4.70 43.89 -18.22
CA GLN A 35 4.99 43.14 -19.45
C GLN A 35 5.33 41.67 -19.20
N ILE A 36 4.77 40.76 -19.99
CA ILE A 36 5.34 39.41 -20.21
C ILE A 36 5.71 39.27 -21.69
N ARG A 37 7.00 38.99 -21.96
CA ARG A 37 7.54 38.89 -23.33
C ARG A 37 7.28 37.51 -23.93
N ARG A 38 6.67 37.47 -25.13
CA ARG A 38 6.70 36.29 -26.02
C ARG A 38 8.00 36.31 -26.85
N ARG A 39 8.67 35.17 -27.01
CA ARG A 39 9.77 34.98 -28.00
C ARG A 39 9.21 34.35 -29.30
N PRO A 40 9.65 34.77 -30.49
CA PRO A 40 9.16 34.22 -31.76
C PRO A 40 10.00 33.04 -32.28
N SER A 41 9.34 32.11 -32.95
CA SER A 41 9.96 31.04 -33.77
C SER A 41 10.48 31.57 -35.12
N ARG A 42 11.57 31.01 -35.65
CA ARG A 42 12.04 31.25 -37.04
C ARG A 42 11.91 30.01 -37.94
N ARG A 43 11.76 30.26 -39.24
CA ARG A 43 11.82 29.33 -40.38
C ARG A 43 13.17 29.58 -41.16
N ILE A 44 13.54 29.00 -42.31
CA ILE A 44 12.80 28.25 -43.34
C ILE A 44 13.74 27.39 -44.24
N LEU A 45 13.42 26.10 -44.47
CA LEU A 45 13.76 25.31 -45.69
C LEU A 45 15.27 25.02 -46.04
N PRO A 46 15.64 24.39 -47.20
CA PRO A 46 15.54 22.92 -47.41
C PRO A 46 16.70 22.26 -48.25
N TRP A 47 16.82 20.92 -48.31
CA TRP A 47 16.97 20.12 -49.57
C TRP A 47 17.15 18.59 -49.36
N CYS A 48 16.71 17.82 -50.37
CA CYS A 48 17.25 16.59 -51.00
C CYS A 48 18.29 15.68 -50.28
N SER A 49 18.38 14.36 -50.48
CA SER A 49 17.71 13.43 -51.43
C SER A 49 17.94 11.94 -51.05
N ARG A 50 17.01 11.06 -51.48
CA ARG A 50 17.09 9.61 -51.72
C ARG A 50 18.44 8.85 -51.60
N ASN A 51 18.40 7.67 -50.97
CA ASN A 51 18.69 6.30 -51.49
C ASN A 51 19.09 5.36 -50.32
N VAL A 52 18.47 4.20 -50.07
CA VAL A 52 18.30 2.93 -50.83
C VAL A 52 19.44 1.92 -50.57
N LEU A 53 19.08 0.62 -50.58
CA LEU A 53 19.85 -0.63 -50.31
C LEU A 53 20.08 -0.97 -48.82
N GLU A 54 19.72 -2.10 -48.18
CA GLU A 54 19.17 -3.47 -48.46
C GLU A 54 20.16 -4.56 -47.95
N ARG A 55 19.61 -5.68 -47.43
CA ARG A 55 20.25 -6.96 -47.01
C ARG A 55 21.07 -6.92 -45.70
N ALA A 56 20.82 -7.71 -44.64
CA ALA A 56 20.38 -9.10 -44.43
C ALA A 56 21.55 -10.09 -44.20
N THR A 57 21.25 -11.20 -43.48
CA THR A 57 22.04 -12.45 -43.33
C THR A 57 23.41 -12.38 -42.60
N LEU A 58 23.91 -13.42 -41.91
CA LEU A 58 23.34 -14.55 -41.14
C LEU A 58 24.52 -15.26 -40.40
N THR A 59 24.27 -15.92 -39.26
CA THR A 59 25.03 -17.07 -38.68
C THR A 59 26.52 -16.99 -38.27
N ASN A 60 26.75 -17.46 -37.02
CA ASN A 60 27.74 -18.48 -36.59
C ASN A 60 29.17 -18.51 -37.18
N LEU A 61 30.21 -18.51 -36.30
CA LEU A 61 30.80 -19.76 -35.78
C LEU A 61 31.96 -19.54 -34.79
N LEU A 62 32.11 -20.52 -33.90
CA LEU A 62 33.26 -20.77 -33.02
C LEU A 62 34.61 -20.70 -33.77
N LYS A 63 35.61 -20.02 -33.17
CA LYS A 63 37.03 -20.35 -33.37
C LYS A 63 37.81 -20.30 -32.05
N PHE A 64 38.08 -21.49 -31.52
CA PHE A 64 39.21 -21.73 -30.62
C PHE A 64 40.52 -21.36 -31.34
N ARG A 65 41.44 -20.66 -30.67
CA ARG A 65 42.86 -20.66 -31.05
C ARG A 65 43.73 -20.79 -29.81
N ARG A 66 44.63 -21.79 -29.84
CA ARG A 66 45.64 -22.03 -28.82
C ARG A 66 46.76 -20.99 -28.89
N GLY A 67 47.38 -20.74 -27.73
CA GLY A 67 48.83 -20.55 -27.63
C GLY A 67 49.26 -19.15 -27.25
N TYR A 68 49.69 -18.98 -25.99
CA TYR A 68 51.11 -18.83 -25.68
C TYR A 68 51.37 -19.38 -24.27
N VAL A 69 52.44 -20.16 -24.10
CA VAL A 69 52.93 -20.60 -22.79
C VAL A 69 54.07 -19.67 -22.40
N ALA A 70 53.94 -19.02 -21.24
CA ALA A 70 55.05 -18.37 -20.55
C ALA A 70 55.03 -18.83 -19.09
N GLN A 71 56.10 -19.51 -18.66
CA GLN A 71 56.27 -19.90 -17.26
C GLN A 71 56.65 -18.68 -16.41
N ARG A 72 55.91 -18.44 -15.31
CA ARG A 72 56.45 -18.14 -13.96
C ARG A 72 55.31 -17.93 -12.96
N GLY A 73 55.54 -18.33 -11.71
CA GLY A 73 54.66 -18.00 -10.57
C GLY A 73 53.74 -19.14 -10.15
N ARG A 74 53.94 -19.64 -8.92
CA ARG A 74 53.04 -20.61 -8.27
C ARG A 74 51.83 -19.87 -7.69
N HIS A 75 50.62 -20.22 -8.12
CA HIS A 75 49.43 -20.12 -7.27
C HIS A 75 48.47 -21.28 -7.59
N VAL A 76 48.19 -22.10 -6.57
CA VAL A 76 47.18 -23.16 -6.65
C VAL A 76 45.82 -22.53 -6.44
N PHE A 77 44.96 -22.55 -7.44
CA PHE A 77 43.54 -22.25 -7.27
C PHE A 77 42.85 -23.43 -6.60
N LEU A 78 42.37 -23.24 -5.37
CA LEU A 78 41.52 -24.21 -4.69
C LEU A 78 40.08 -24.05 -5.22
N ILE A 79 39.67 -24.91 -6.15
CA ILE A 79 38.27 -24.98 -6.58
C ILE A 79 37.48 -25.74 -5.51
N THR A 80 36.78 -25.00 -4.65
CA THR A 80 35.83 -25.58 -3.70
C THR A 80 34.54 -25.97 -4.43
N LEU A 81 34.46 -27.24 -4.84
CA LEU A 81 33.23 -27.83 -5.37
C LEU A 81 32.25 -28.06 -4.21
N GLN A 82 31.37 -27.10 -3.96
CA GLN A 82 30.43 -27.15 -2.84
C GLN A 82 29.24 -28.07 -3.19
N LEU A 83 29.43 -29.37 -2.98
CA LEU A 83 28.38 -30.38 -3.11
C LEU A 83 27.27 -30.11 -2.09
N CYS A 84 26.05 -29.90 -2.60
CA CYS A 84 24.86 -29.78 -1.77
C CYS A 84 24.53 -31.13 -1.12
N PHE A 85 24.54 -31.19 0.21
CA PHE A 85 23.92 -32.30 0.93
C PHE A 85 22.40 -32.18 0.86
N THR A 86 21.78 -33.04 0.06
CA THR A 86 20.34 -33.30 0.15
C THR A 86 20.08 -34.20 1.36
N SER A 87 19.18 -33.77 2.24
CA SER A 87 18.81 -34.53 3.43
C SER A 87 17.95 -35.74 3.06
N VAL A 88 18.51 -36.95 3.14
CA VAL A 88 17.72 -38.19 3.07
C VAL A 88 17.19 -38.50 4.46
N LEU A 89 15.89 -38.30 4.65
CA LEU A 89 15.17 -38.66 5.87
C LEU A 89 14.93 -40.18 5.90
N LEU A 90 15.73 -40.91 6.66
CA LEU A 90 15.52 -42.35 6.86
C LEU A 90 14.57 -42.59 8.04
N LEU A 91 13.29 -42.84 7.73
CA LEU A 91 12.29 -43.25 8.70
C LEU A 91 12.58 -44.68 9.19
N THR A 92 12.87 -44.84 10.48
CA THR A 92 12.84 -46.12 11.18
C THR A 92 11.68 -46.13 12.18
N LEU A 93 10.78 -47.09 12.00
CA LEU A 93 9.65 -47.34 12.92
C LEU A 93 10.12 -48.26 14.05
N CYS A 94 9.84 -47.89 15.30
CA CYS A 94 9.92 -48.79 16.45
C CYS A 94 8.77 -48.46 17.45
N PRO A 95 8.18 -49.46 18.12
CA PRO A 95 6.94 -49.30 18.90
C PRO A 95 7.18 -48.71 20.32
N PRO A 96 6.12 -48.26 21.03
CA PRO A 96 6.26 -47.43 22.22
C PRO A 96 6.47 -48.22 23.52
N GLY A 97 7.20 -47.63 24.47
CA GLY A 97 7.25 -48.12 25.85
C GLY A 97 8.24 -47.39 26.77
N LEU A 98 7.69 -46.85 27.87
CA LEU A 98 8.34 -46.43 29.13
C LEU A 98 9.14 -45.10 29.16
N ASP A 99 8.69 -44.24 30.08
CA ASP A 99 9.39 -43.04 30.56
C ASP A 99 10.72 -43.35 31.25
N LEU A 100 11.69 -42.41 31.17
CA LEU A 100 12.34 -41.79 32.34
C LEU A 100 13.44 -40.79 31.96
N GLY A 101 13.46 -39.64 32.66
CA GLY A 101 14.71 -38.99 33.09
C GLY A 101 15.48 -38.13 32.09
N VAL A 102 15.30 -36.81 32.18
CA VAL A 102 16.29 -35.83 31.68
C VAL A 102 17.51 -35.83 32.61
N SER A 103 18.69 -36.16 32.08
CA SER A 103 19.98 -35.89 32.75
C SER A 103 20.98 -35.30 31.76
N LEU A 104 21.42 -34.06 32.03
CA LEU A 104 22.54 -33.43 31.33
C LEU A 104 23.86 -34.11 31.72
N GLY A 105 24.61 -34.59 30.75
CA GLY A 105 25.95 -35.17 30.97
C GLY A 105 26.90 -34.78 29.84
N ILE A 106 27.83 -33.86 30.12
CA ILE A 106 28.92 -33.54 29.20
C ILE A 106 30.01 -34.61 29.39
N LEU A 107 30.27 -35.40 28.35
CA LEU A 107 31.39 -36.34 28.30
C LEU A 107 32.31 -36.02 27.12
N SER A 108 33.47 -35.45 27.45
CA SER A 108 34.61 -35.35 26.54
C SER A 108 35.28 -36.72 26.42
N GLY A 109 35.20 -37.34 25.24
CA GLY A 109 35.83 -38.63 24.94
C GLY A 109 36.70 -38.56 23.70
N SER A 110 38.01 -38.72 23.88
CA SER A 110 38.93 -39.01 22.77
C SER A 110 38.79 -40.47 22.37
N LEU A 111 38.64 -40.75 21.08
CA LEU A 111 38.63 -42.11 20.54
C LEU A 111 39.77 -42.29 19.53
N SER A 112 40.90 -42.75 20.05
CA SER A 112 41.92 -43.44 19.27
C SER A 112 41.43 -44.85 18.93
N GLY A 113 41.31 -45.16 17.63
CA GLY A 113 40.85 -46.46 17.15
C GLY A 113 41.56 -46.86 15.87
N ASN A 114 42.58 -47.70 15.99
CA ASN A 114 43.23 -48.33 14.84
C ASN A 114 42.32 -49.42 14.28
N ILE A 115 41.98 -49.35 12.99
CA ILE A 115 41.41 -50.49 12.25
C ILE A 115 42.52 -51.10 11.41
N THR A 116 42.93 -52.31 11.78
CA THR A 116 43.86 -53.14 11.00
C THR A 116 43.10 -53.89 9.92
N LEU A 117 43.58 -53.83 8.67
CA LEU A 117 43.15 -54.73 7.60
C LEU A 117 44.39 -55.39 6.98
N THR A 118 44.38 -56.72 6.83
CA THR A 118 45.52 -57.53 6.37
C THR A 118 45.21 -58.28 5.07
N GLY A 119 46.23 -58.40 4.21
CA GLY A 119 46.18 -59.13 2.93
C GLY A 119 45.83 -58.24 1.72
N PHE A 120 46.54 -58.26 0.58
CA PHE A 120 47.59 -59.17 0.10
C PHE A 120 48.80 -58.43 -0.50
N LEU A 121 49.89 -59.18 -0.72
CA LEU A 121 51.25 -58.71 -1.04
C LEU A 121 51.43 -58.12 -2.45
N LEU A 122 52.34 -57.13 -2.58
CA LEU A 122 53.44 -57.11 -3.57
C LEU A 122 54.41 -55.93 -3.34
N SER A 123 55.63 -56.25 -2.85
CA SER A 123 56.96 -55.59 -2.98
C SER A 123 57.17 -54.04 -2.87
N PRO A 124 58.28 -53.53 -2.29
CA PRO A 124 58.33 -52.18 -1.74
C PRO A 124 59.02 -51.11 -2.61
N ARG A 125 58.61 -49.85 -2.42
CA ARG A 125 59.50 -48.68 -2.53
C ARG A 125 59.28 -47.70 -1.38
N THR A 126 60.24 -47.67 -0.46
CA THR A 126 60.31 -46.66 0.60
C THR A 126 60.85 -45.34 0.05
N TYR A 127 60.10 -44.26 0.25
CA TYR A 127 60.65 -42.90 0.20
C TYR A 127 60.37 -42.21 1.54
N ARG A 128 61.42 -41.94 2.33
CA ARG A 128 61.34 -40.97 3.42
C ARG A 128 61.30 -39.58 2.81
N LEU A 129 60.35 -38.76 3.27
CA LEU A 129 60.43 -37.31 3.19
C LEU A 129 60.42 -36.80 4.62
N ASP A 130 61.59 -36.38 5.10
CA ASP A 130 61.66 -35.47 6.24
C ASP A 130 61.09 -34.12 5.79
N SER A 131 60.06 -33.64 6.49
CA SER A 131 59.63 -32.25 6.41
C SER A 131 59.49 -31.70 7.82
N THR A 132 60.45 -30.86 8.19
CA THR A 132 60.43 -30.07 9.43
C THR A 132 59.13 -29.29 9.54
N ALA A 133 58.47 -29.37 10.70
CA ALA A 133 57.31 -28.54 10.98
C ALA A 133 57.74 -27.07 11.08
N ILE A 134 57.20 -26.22 10.22
CA ILE A 134 57.24 -24.76 10.39
C ILE A 134 55.88 -24.37 10.94
N GLU A 135 55.83 -24.09 12.25
CA GLU A 135 54.64 -23.49 12.84
C GLU A 135 54.52 -22.03 12.38
N VAL A 136 53.43 -21.73 11.67
CA VAL A 136 53.00 -20.35 11.41
C VAL A 136 51.77 -20.10 12.29
N PRO A 137 51.82 -19.14 13.23
CA PRO A 137 50.71 -18.91 14.15
C PRO A 137 49.52 -18.31 13.39
N LEU A 138 48.48 -19.13 13.20
CA LEU A 138 47.23 -18.66 12.62
C LEU A 138 46.48 -17.81 13.66
N ALA A 139 46.66 -16.49 13.61
CA ALA A 139 45.93 -15.56 14.46
C ALA A 139 44.42 -15.72 14.23
N ALA A 140 43.72 -16.32 15.20
CA ALA A 140 42.30 -16.56 15.14
C ALA A 140 41.53 -15.22 15.21
N GLN A 141 41.35 -14.58 14.06
CA GLN A 141 40.60 -13.34 13.93
C GLN A 141 39.13 -13.64 14.21
N LYS A 142 38.74 -13.42 15.47
CA LYS A 142 37.44 -13.77 16.02
C LYS A 142 36.36 -12.86 15.42
N TRP A 143 35.83 -13.23 14.26
CA TRP A 143 34.66 -12.61 13.65
C TRP A 143 33.45 -12.81 14.58
N ARG A 144 33.31 -11.92 15.56
CA ARG A 144 32.04 -11.71 16.25
C ARG A 144 31.06 -11.22 15.20
N SER A 145 30.23 -12.13 14.69
CA SER A 145 28.95 -11.74 14.11
C SER A 145 28.21 -10.93 15.17
N LYS A 146 28.20 -9.61 15.00
CA LYS A 146 27.27 -8.74 15.72
C LYS A 146 25.90 -9.10 15.16
N SER A 147 25.21 -10.02 15.82
CA SER A 147 23.85 -10.39 15.44
C SER A 147 23.01 -9.11 15.40
N ILE A 148 22.55 -8.73 14.21
CA ILE A 148 21.74 -7.52 13.97
C ILE A 148 20.31 -7.71 14.50
N ILE A 149 19.93 -8.98 14.71
CA ILE A 149 18.61 -9.48 15.10
C ILE A 149 18.05 -8.78 16.36
N PRO A 150 18.79 -8.56 17.48
CA PRO A 150 18.22 -7.94 18.68
C PRO A 150 17.93 -6.45 18.53
N PHE A 151 18.62 -5.75 17.62
CA PHE A 151 18.45 -4.31 17.40
C PHE A 151 17.21 -4.04 16.54
N LEU A 152 17.08 -4.73 15.40
CA LEU A 152 15.85 -4.70 14.58
C LEU A 152 14.62 -5.14 15.38
N SER A 153 14.76 -6.19 16.20
CA SER A 153 13.67 -6.69 17.05
C SER A 153 13.15 -5.69 18.08
N ARG A 154 13.95 -4.69 18.48
CA ARG A 154 13.51 -3.67 19.46
C ARG A 154 12.90 -2.44 18.79
N ILE A 155 13.31 -2.13 17.56
CA ILE A 155 12.80 -1.00 16.78
C ILE A 155 11.42 -1.33 16.20
N MET A 156 11.22 -2.54 15.67
CA MET A 156 9.95 -2.96 15.04
C MET A 156 8.75 -3.14 16.00
N ALA A 157 8.95 -3.04 17.31
CA ALA A 157 7.95 -3.44 18.32
C ALA A 157 6.80 -2.43 18.56
N LEU A 158 6.88 -1.22 17.99
CA LEU A 158 5.97 -0.10 18.29
C LEU A 158 5.22 0.41 17.05
N ARG A 159 4.70 -0.49 16.22
CA ARG A 159 3.90 -0.14 15.04
C ARG A 159 2.40 -0.38 15.28
N ARG A 160 1.56 0.54 14.81
CA ARG A 160 0.10 0.50 15.00
C ARG A 160 -0.65 0.80 13.71
N ALA A 161 -1.58 -0.06 13.33
CA ALA A 161 -2.53 0.22 12.25
C ALA A 161 -3.51 1.31 12.69
N LEU A 162 -3.71 2.33 11.84
CA LEU A 162 -4.49 3.53 12.17
C LEU A 162 -5.82 3.60 11.41
N HIS A 163 -5.74 3.63 10.08
CA HIS A 163 -6.92 3.83 9.24
C HIS A 163 -6.68 3.43 7.79
N PHE A 164 -7.79 3.31 7.05
CA PHE A 164 -7.80 3.28 5.59
C PHE A 164 -8.46 4.55 5.05
N VAL A 165 -7.85 5.17 4.04
CA VAL A 165 -8.35 6.38 3.37
C VAL A 165 -9.24 5.99 2.17
N PHE A 166 -10.48 6.47 2.13
CA PHE A 166 -11.34 6.41 0.95
C PHE A 166 -11.59 7.80 0.37
N LYS A 167 -11.75 7.87 -0.95
CA LYS A 167 -12.21 9.07 -1.66
C LYS A 167 -13.72 8.95 -1.87
N ILE A 168 -14.49 9.96 -1.50
CA ILE A 168 -15.96 9.89 -1.52
C ILE A 168 -16.57 10.97 -2.43
N GLY A 169 -17.61 10.61 -3.18
CA GLY A 169 -18.34 11.51 -4.08
C GLY A 169 -19.66 12.03 -3.51
N ASP A 170 -20.39 11.20 -2.76
CA ASP A 170 -21.64 11.56 -2.09
C ASP A 170 -21.46 11.53 -0.57
N ARG A 171 -21.28 12.71 0.04
CA ARG A 171 -21.11 12.84 1.50
C ARG A 171 -22.34 12.42 2.29
N ALA A 172 -23.54 12.73 1.83
CA ALA A 172 -24.76 12.47 2.59
C ALA A 172 -25.06 10.97 2.65
N LYS A 173 -25.04 10.28 1.51
CA LYS A 173 -25.19 8.82 1.45
C LYS A 173 -24.05 8.11 2.20
N THR A 174 -22.84 8.68 2.18
CA THR A 174 -21.68 8.17 2.94
C THR A 174 -21.88 8.31 4.45
N ALA A 175 -22.33 9.47 4.93
CA ALA A 175 -22.61 9.71 6.33
C ALA A 175 -23.66 8.71 6.85
N THR A 176 -24.74 8.48 6.09
CA THR A 176 -25.76 7.46 6.39
C THR A 176 -25.17 6.05 6.47
N PHE A 177 -24.29 5.66 5.54
CA PHE A 177 -23.64 4.35 5.58
C PHE A 177 -22.81 4.15 6.84
N TYR A 178 -21.88 5.06 7.14
CA TYR A 178 -20.99 4.87 8.28
C TYR A 178 -21.71 5.05 9.62
N ARG A 179 -22.60 6.05 9.76
CA ARG A 179 -23.34 6.31 11.01
C ARG A 179 -24.49 5.33 11.23
N ASP A 180 -25.41 5.23 10.29
CA ASP A 180 -26.73 4.63 10.54
C ASP A 180 -26.76 3.15 10.15
N VAL A 181 -25.98 2.75 9.13
CA VAL A 181 -25.84 1.34 8.73
C VAL A 181 -24.79 0.64 9.58
N LEU A 182 -23.52 1.08 9.54
CA LEU A 182 -22.44 0.41 10.28
C LEU A 182 -22.47 0.66 11.79
N GLY A 183 -23.03 1.79 12.25
CA GLY A 183 -23.02 2.17 13.67
C GLY A 183 -21.74 2.86 14.14
N MET A 184 -20.93 3.39 13.22
CA MET A 184 -19.74 4.17 13.54
C MET A 184 -20.10 5.61 13.96
N LYS A 185 -19.16 6.30 14.59
CA LYS A 185 -19.26 7.71 15.00
C LYS A 185 -18.29 8.56 14.20
N VAL A 186 -18.66 9.80 13.91
CA VAL A 186 -17.68 10.81 13.48
C VAL A 186 -16.79 11.15 14.66
N LEU A 187 -15.48 10.96 14.49
CA LEU A 187 -14.47 11.16 15.53
C LEU A 187 -13.87 12.56 15.44
N ARG A 188 -13.64 13.06 14.23
CA ARG A 188 -13.23 14.44 13.93
C ARG A 188 -13.50 14.76 12.46
N HIS A 189 -13.65 16.04 12.17
CA HIS A 189 -13.89 16.56 10.82
C HIS A 189 -13.03 17.82 10.61
N GLU A 190 -12.36 17.89 9.46
CA GLU A 190 -11.51 19.02 9.06
C GLU A 190 -11.81 19.45 7.62
N GLU A 191 -11.85 20.76 7.37
CA GLU A 191 -12.01 21.37 6.05
C GLU A 191 -10.70 22.10 5.67
N PHE A 192 -10.28 21.95 4.41
CA PHE A 192 -9.01 22.45 3.88
C PHE A 192 -9.24 23.19 2.55
N GLU A 193 -8.78 24.44 2.46
CA GLU A 193 -8.97 25.27 1.25
C GLU A 193 -7.97 24.93 0.12
N GLU A 194 -6.83 24.30 0.44
CA GLU A 194 -5.76 23.95 -0.51
C GLU A 194 -5.44 22.44 -0.48
N GLY A 195 -4.95 21.91 -1.61
CA GLY A 195 -4.51 20.52 -1.75
C GLY A 195 -3.37 20.15 -0.80
N CYS A 196 -3.32 18.89 -0.36
CA CYS A 196 -2.38 18.45 0.67
C CYS A 196 -0.95 18.27 0.14
N LYS A 197 0.07 18.75 0.89
CA LYS A 197 1.51 18.60 0.58
C LYS A 197 1.97 17.14 0.34
N ALA A 198 1.30 16.16 0.95
CA ALA A 198 1.56 14.72 0.77
C ALA A 198 0.48 14.00 -0.07
N SER A 199 -0.24 14.76 -0.89
CA SER A 199 -1.33 14.31 -1.77
C SER A 199 -2.37 13.43 -1.07
N CYS A 200 -2.64 13.68 0.22
CA CYS A 200 -3.60 12.90 1.01
C CYS A 200 -5.01 12.91 0.40
N ASN A 201 -5.37 13.99 -0.30
CA ASN A 201 -6.64 14.10 -1.00
C ASN A 201 -6.62 13.56 -2.44
N GLY A 202 -5.46 13.11 -2.94
CA GLY A 202 -5.21 12.72 -4.33
C GLY A 202 -4.57 13.85 -5.16
N PRO A 203 -4.59 13.75 -6.50
CA PRO A 203 -4.00 14.73 -7.42
C PRO A 203 -4.95 15.93 -7.68
N TYR A 204 -5.61 16.46 -6.65
CA TYR A 204 -6.64 17.50 -6.78
C TYR A 204 -6.23 18.78 -6.04
N ASP A 205 -6.19 19.90 -6.78
CA ASP A 205 -5.70 21.21 -6.30
C ASP A 205 -6.83 22.12 -5.76
N GLY A 206 -7.91 21.54 -5.24
CA GLY A 206 -9.10 22.28 -4.77
C GLY A 206 -9.39 22.09 -3.29
N ARG A 207 -10.42 22.80 -2.79
CA ARG A 207 -10.95 22.60 -1.44
C ARG A 207 -11.37 21.14 -1.24
N TRP A 208 -11.05 20.59 -0.08
CA TRP A 208 -11.39 19.23 0.31
C TRP A 208 -11.67 19.15 1.81
N SER A 209 -12.24 18.04 2.24
CA SER A 209 -12.41 17.74 3.66
C SER A 209 -12.06 16.32 4.02
N LYS A 210 -11.68 16.17 5.29
CA LYS A 210 -11.33 14.93 5.96
C LYS A 210 -12.35 14.66 7.05
N THR A 211 -12.85 13.44 7.11
CA THR A 211 -13.75 13.01 8.20
C THR A 211 -13.30 11.65 8.68
N MET A 212 -12.93 11.54 9.96
CA MET A 212 -12.58 10.26 10.56
C MET A 212 -13.83 9.61 11.14
N VAL A 213 -14.10 8.36 10.79
CA VAL A 213 -15.25 7.60 11.30
C VAL A 213 -14.81 6.22 11.80
N GLY A 214 -15.31 5.81 12.97
CA GLY A 214 -14.93 4.54 13.59
C GLY A 214 -15.83 4.15 14.76
N PHE A 215 -15.58 2.98 15.36
CA PHE A 215 -16.35 2.50 16.53
C PHE A 215 -15.89 3.13 17.86
N GLY A 216 -14.64 3.60 17.92
CA GLY A 216 -14.05 4.26 19.07
C GLY A 216 -12.88 5.18 18.68
N PRO A 217 -12.11 5.70 19.66
CA PRO A 217 -11.04 6.66 19.42
C PRO A 217 -9.90 6.15 18.52
N GLU A 218 -9.25 7.06 17.80
CA GLU A 218 -8.11 6.76 16.93
C GLU A 218 -6.84 6.30 17.67
N ASP A 219 -6.83 6.30 19.01
CA ASP A 219 -5.71 5.83 19.84
C ASP A 219 -5.60 4.29 19.88
N ASP A 220 -6.73 3.60 19.83
CA ASP A 220 -6.89 2.17 20.05
C ASP A 220 -7.75 1.44 19.01
N HIS A 221 -8.51 2.17 18.16
CA HIS A 221 -9.29 1.61 17.05
C HIS A 221 -8.64 1.85 15.68
N PHE A 222 -8.89 0.93 14.75
CA PHE A 222 -8.69 1.16 13.32
C PHE A 222 -9.92 1.83 12.72
N VAL A 223 -9.72 3.00 12.14
CA VAL A 223 -10.83 3.86 11.67
C VAL A 223 -10.82 4.01 10.15
N VAL A 224 -11.77 4.77 9.63
CA VAL A 224 -11.85 5.12 8.21
C VAL A 224 -11.64 6.62 8.06
N GLU A 225 -10.72 7.01 7.18
CA GLU A 225 -10.54 8.40 6.75
C GLU A 225 -11.34 8.64 5.46
N LEU A 226 -12.33 9.52 5.53
CA LEU A 226 -13.15 9.90 4.39
C LEU A 226 -12.66 11.23 3.81
N THR A 227 -12.13 11.17 2.58
CA THR A 227 -11.68 12.33 1.80
C THR A 227 -12.76 12.74 0.81
N TYR A 228 -13.35 13.93 0.98
CA TYR A 228 -14.22 14.54 -0.01
C TYR A 228 -13.50 15.68 -0.73
N ASN A 229 -13.36 15.61 -2.05
CA ASN A 229 -12.87 16.73 -2.86
C ASN A 229 -14.07 17.48 -3.44
N TYR A 230 -14.18 18.79 -3.18
CA TYR A 230 -15.29 19.59 -3.67
C TYR A 230 -15.32 19.61 -5.22
N GLY A 231 -16.50 19.39 -5.81
CA GLY A 231 -16.65 19.29 -7.26
C GLY A 231 -16.23 17.96 -7.91
N VAL A 232 -15.76 16.97 -7.13
CA VAL A 232 -15.49 15.60 -7.61
C VAL A 232 -16.57 14.64 -7.13
N GLY A 233 -17.42 14.19 -8.06
CA GLY A 233 -18.63 13.41 -7.73
C GLY A 233 -18.46 11.90 -7.83
N GLU A 234 -17.38 11.40 -8.42
CA GLU A 234 -17.17 9.98 -8.71
C GLU A 234 -15.68 9.65 -8.72
N TYR A 235 -15.34 8.43 -8.29
CA TYR A 235 -14.03 7.82 -8.45
C TYR A 235 -14.22 6.41 -9.03
N LYS A 236 -13.49 6.05 -10.09
CA LYS A 236 -13.54 4.71 -10.68
C LYS A 236 -12.84 3.74 -9.72
N LEU A 237 -13.55 2.68 -9.31
CA LEU A 237 -12.97 1.60 -8.50
C LEU A 237 -12.04 0.71 -9.35
N GLY A 238 -10.95 0.28 -8.72
CA GLY A 238 -9.97 -0.65 -9.27
C GLY A 238 -10.30 -2.11 -8.91
N ASN A 239 -9.28 -2.98 -8.95
CA ASN A 239 -9.31 -4.30 -8.32
C ASN A 239 -8.38 -4.38 -7.08
N ASP A 240 -7.78 -3.25 -6.71
CA ASP A 240 -6.76 -3.07 -5.69
C ASP A 240 -7.32 -3.18 -4.26
N PHE A 241 -8.41 -2.49 -3.95
CA PHE A 241 -9.10 -2.61 -2.67
C PHE A 241 -10.11 -3.77 -2.72
N ARG A 242 -9.94 -4.77 -1.84
CA ARG A 242 -10.76 -6.00 -1.82
C ARG A 242 -11.80 -6.03 -0.70
N GLY A 243 -11.63 -5.19 0.33
CA GLY A 243 -12.67 -4.85 1.31
C GLY A 243 -12.18 -4.68 2.74
N ILE A 244 -13.05 -4.16 3.61
CA ILE A 244 -12.86 -4.18 5.07
C ILE A 244 -13.78 -5.22 5.70
N THR A 245 -13.26 -6.06 6.59
CA THR A 245 -14.07 -7.01 7.38
C THR A 245 -14.26 -6.48 8.80
N LEU A 246 -15.49 -6.48 9.29
CA LEU A 246 -15.83 -6.09 10.67
C LEU A 246 -16.91 -7.02 11.28
N GLN A 247 -16.94 -7.13 12.60
CA GLN A 247 -17.89 -7.98 13.33
C GLN A 247 -18.98 -7.14 13.99
N SER A 248 -20.22 -7.20 13.50
CA SER A 248 -21.33 -6.39 14.03
C SER A 248 -22.70 -6.89 13.53
N SER A 249 -23.38 -7.71 14.33
CA SER A 249 -24.78 -8.10 14.11
C SER A 249 -25.74 -6.90 14.12
N SER A 250 -25.41 -5.86 14.89
CA SER A 250 -26.09 -4.56 14.86
C SER A 250 -26.00 -3.91 13.47
N ALA A 251 -24.85 -3.98 12.79
CA ALA A 251 -24.70 -3.41 11.44
C ALA A 251 -25.50 -4.20 10.40
N VAL A 252 -25.52 -5.53 10.49
CA VAL A 252 -26.36 -6.39 9.64
C VAL A 252 -27.84 -6.08 9.86
N SER A 253 -28.26 -5.94 11.12
CA SER A 253 -29.64 -5.59 11.50
C SER A 253 -30.04 -4.19 11.03
N ASN A 254 -29.14 -3.22 11.14
CA ASN A 254 -29.35 -1.85 10.66
C ASN A 254 -29.46 -1.80 9.13
N ALA A 255 -28.59 -2.49 8.39
CA ALA A 255 -28.66 -2.60 6.95
C ALA A 255 -30.00 -3.22 6.50
N LYS A 256 -30.41 -4.35 7.10
CA LYS A 256 -31.73 -4.99 6.87
C LYS A 256 -32.88 -4.01 7.15
N ARG A 257 -32.85 -3.28 8.27
CA ARG A 257 -33.86 -2.28 8.69
C ARG A 257 -33.93 -1.06 7.77
N LEU A 258 -32.80 -0.59 7.25
CA LEU A 258 -32.70 0.58 6.37
C LEU A 258 -32.87 0.24 4.88
N GLY A 259 -33.03 -1.05 4.53
CA GLY A 259 -33.12 -1.51 3.14
C GLY A 259 -31.80 -1.38 2.37
N TRP A 260 -30.65 -1.34 3.06
CA TRP A 260 -29.36 -1.28 2.39
C TRP A 260 -29.00 -2.65 1.81
N PRO A 261 -28.58 -2.76 0.53
CA PRO A 261 -28.30 -4.05 -0.11
C PRO A 261 -27.26 -4.88 0.63
N LEU A 262 -27.65 -6.10 1.02
CA LEU A 262 -26.81 -7.12 1.65
C LEU A 262 -26.84 -8.39 0.82
N THR A 263 -25.68 -9.01 0.61
CA THR A 263 -25.57 -10.35 -0.01
C THR A 263 -24.87 -11.27 0.96
N GLU A 264 -25.50 -12.38 1.36
CA GLU A 264 -24.79 -13.42 2.14
C GLU A 264 -23.83 -14.16 1.21
N VAL A 265 -22.55 -14.21 1.57
CA VAL A 265 -21.46 -14.77 0.73
C VAL A 265 -20.82 -16.01 1.33
N GLU A 266 -20.78 -16.10 2.66
CA GLU A 266 -20.49 -17.31 3.45
C GLU A 266 -21.47 -17.31 4.65
N GLU A 267 -21.59 -18.42 5.38
CA GLU A 267 -22.50 -18.53 6.54
C GLU A 267 -22.25 -17.40 7.56
N ALA A 268 -23.28 -16.60 7.85
CA ALA A 268 -23.19 -15.42 8.73
C ALA A 268 -22.13 -14.37 8.31
N LEU A 269 -21.77 -14.33 7.02
CA LEU A 269 -20.88 -13.34 6.41
C LEU A 269 -21.58 -12.63 5.26
N TYR A 270 -21.85 -11.34 5.44
CA TYR A 270 -22.57 -10.54 4.46
C TYR A 270 -21.67 -9.52 3.78
N LEU A 271 -21.65 -9.51 2.44
CA LEU A 271 -21.11 -8.45 1.63
C LEU A 271 -22.11 -7.27 1.56
N ILE A 272 -21.62 -6.08 1.86
CA ILE A 272 -22.30 -4.80 1.73
C ILE A 272 -21.37 -3.81 1.01
N HIS A 273 -21.92 -2.87 0.24
CA HIS A 273 -21.11 -1.83 -0.42
C HIS A 273 -21.36 -0.46 0.18
N ALA A 274 -20.29 0.26 0.49
CA ALA A 274 -20.33 1.68 0.80
C ALA A 274 -20.58 2.50 -0.49
N PRO A 275 -21.01 3.77 -0.39
CA PRO A 275 -21.09 4.67 -1.53
C PRO A 275 -19.74 4.80 -2.25
N GLY A 276 -19.76 4.74 -3.59
CA GLY A 276 -18.56 4.55 -4.42
C GLY A 276 -18.20 3.07 -4.71
N GLY A 277 -18.96 2.11 -4.17
CA GLY A 277 -18.81 0.69 -4.47
C GLY A 277 -17.76 -0.04 -3.64
N TYR A 278 -17.27 0.55 -2.54
CA TYR A 278 -16.25 -0.07 -1.69
C TYR A 278 -16.84 -1.27 -0.92
N PRO A 279 -16.32 -2.51 -1.08
CA PRO A 279 -16.83 -3.68 -0.38
C PRO A 279 -16.49 -3.67 1.11
N PHE A 280 -17.47 -4.01 1.93
CA PHE A 280 -17.35 -4.33 3.35
C PHE A 280 -17.95 -5.71 3.61
N TYR A 281 -17.35 -6.47 4.52
CA TYR A 281 -17.82 -7.78 4.94
C TYR A 281 -18.23 -7.72 6.40
N LEU A 282 -19.51 -7.95 6.67
CA LEU A 282 -20.09 -7.95 8.01
C LEU A 282 -20.19 -9.39 8.51
N VAL A 283 -19.43 -9.71 9.56
CA VAL A 283 -19.61 -10.95 10.33
C VAL A 283 -20.81 -10.74 11.26
N ASP A 284 -21.87 -11.52 11.10
CA ASP A 284 -23.12 -11.42 11.86
C ASP A 284 -22.98 -12.07 13.25
N LYS A 285 -22.20 -11.41 14.10
CA LYS A 285 -21.98 -11.75 15.51
C LYS A 285 -21.97 -10.46 16.34
N GLU A 286 -22.26 -10.58 17.63
CA GLU A 286 -22.16 -9.44 18.55
C GLU A 286 -20.78 -8.78 18.48
N GLN A 287 -20.74 -7.44 18.67
CA GLN A 287 -19.49 -6.70 18.64
C GLN A 287 -18.57 -7.19 19.78
N PRO A 288 -17.27 -7.40 19.52
CA PRO A 288 -16.33 -7.72 20.59
C PRO A 288 -16.16 -6.55 21.56
N SER A 289 -15.57 -6.80 22.73
CA SER A 289 -15.19 -5.73 23.68
C SER A 289 -13.95 -4.92 23.25
N THR A 290 -13.43 -5.20 22.05
CA THR A 290 -12.31 -4.52 21.38
C THR A 290 -12.82 -3.93 20.08
N ASP A 291 -11.94 -3.32 19.27
CA ASP A 291 -12.30 -2.84 17.94
C ASP A 291 -13.05 -3.92 17.10
N PRO A 292 -14.26 -3.63 16.60
CA PRO A 292 -14.99 -4.50 15.69
C PRO A 292 -14.29 -4.69 14.33
N VAL A 293 -13.42 -3.78 13.88
CA VAL A 293 -12.74 -3.87 12.58
C VAL A 293 -11.61 -4.91 12.63
N GLN A 294 -11.75 -5.98 11.84
CA GLN A 294 -10.86 -7.14 11.90
C GLN A 294 -9.68 -7.04 10.93
N LYS A 295 -9.95 -6.67 9.66
CA LYS A 295 -8.94 -6.62 8.60
C LYS A 295 -9.29 -5.69 7.44
N VAL A 296 -8.26 -5.15 6.80
CA VAL A 296 -8.28 -4.60 5.44
C VAL A 296 -7.75 -5.66 4.48
N CYS A 297 -8.41 -5.87 3.34
CA CYS A 297 -7.98 -6.79 2.28
C CYS A 297 -7.52 -5.99 1.04
N LEU A 298 -6.29 -6.24 0.59
CA LEU A 298 -5.69 -5.63 -0.61
C LEU A 298 -5.33 -6.70 -1.65
N GLY A 299 -5.57 -6.37 -2.92
CA GLY A 299 -5.27 -7.21 -4.07
C GLY A 299 -3.80 -7.07 -4.47
N VAL A 300 -3.09 -8.18 -4.62
CA VAL A 300 -1.67 -8.23 -5.02
C VAL A 300 -1.49 -9.10 -6.25
N SER A 301 -0.47 -8.82 -7.06
CA SER A 301 -0.13 -9.65 -8.23
C SER A 301 0.81 -10.82 -7.90
N ASP A 302 1.51 -10.77 -6.76
CA ASP A 302 2.41 -11.82 -6.30
C ASP A 302 2.46 -11.87 -4.76
N LEU A 303 1.82 -12.89 -4.17
CA LEU A 303 1.79 -13.10 -2.72
C LEU A 303 3.19 -13.26 -2.10
N HIS A 304 4.15 -13.84 -2.82
CA HIS A 304 5.50 -14.07 -2.29
C HIS A 304 6.27 -12.74 -2.18
N ARG A 305 6.30 -11.97 -3.27
CA ARG A 305 6.92 -10.63 -3.33
C ARG A 305 6.31 -9.68 -2.31
N SER A 306 4.98 -9.64 -2.25
CA SER A 306 4.28 -8.72 -1.35
C SER A 306 4.39 -9.19 0.11
N THR A 307 4.44 -10.50 0.39
CA THR A 307 4.80 -11.00 1.74
C THR A 307 6.22 -10.63 2.16
N GLN A 308 7.22 -10.73 1.26
CA GLN A 308 8.59 -10.31 1.59
C GLN A 308 8.63 -8.82 1.97
N TYR A 309 7.94 -7.96 1.22
CA TYR A 309 7.84 -6.53 1.54
C TYR A 309 7.15 -6.30 2.89
N TRP A 310 5.91 -6.78 3.05
CA TRP A 310 5.11 -6.48 4.24
C TRP A 310 5.66 -7.14 5.52
N ALA A 311 6.17 -8.37 5.43
CA ALA A 311 6.68 -9.11 6.59
C ALA A 311 8.16 -8.84 6.90
N THR A 312 9.04 -8.91 5.88
CA THR A 312 10.50 -8.80 6.10
C THR A 312 10.97 -7.34 6.15
N LEU A 313 10.43 -6.47 5.29
CA LEU A 313 10.85 -5.07 5.22
C LEU A 313 10.07 -4.17 6.17
N LEU A 314 8.74 -4.28 6.18
CA LEU A 314 7.88 -3.49 7.07
C LEU A 314 7.63 -4.15 8.43
N GLY A 315 8.04 -5.40 8.64
CA GLY A 315 8.09 -6.02 9.97
C GLY A 315 6.76 -6.60 10.47
N MET A 316 5.76 -6.79 9.62
CA MET A 316 4.53 -7.50 10.00
C MET A 316 4.80 -8.99 10.24
N LYS A 317 4.04 -9.60 11.15
CA LYS A 317 4.05 -11.06 11.34
C LYS A 317 2.98 -11.69 10.47
N VAL A 318 3.34 -12.72 9.70
CA VAL A 318 2.36 -13.61 9.06
C VAL A 318 1.56 -14.33 10.16
N LYS A 319 0.24 -14.24 10.09
CA LYS A 319 -0.71 -14.83 11.03
C LYS A 319 -1.36 -16.09 10.44
N GLU A 320 -1.76 -16.03 9.18
CA GLU A 320 -2.43 -17.11 8.46
C GLU A 320 -1.97 -17.12 6.99
N LYS A 321 -2.02 -18.29 6.36
CA LYS A 321 -1.90 -18.47 4.92
C LYS A 321 -3.01 -19.41 4.45
N ASN A 322 -3.71 -19.04 3.40
CA ASN A 322 -4.79 -19.83 2.82
C ASN A 322 -4.51 -20.05 1.33
N GLU A 323 -3.94 -21.22 1.00
CA GLU A 323 -3.56 -21.56 -0.39
C GLU A 323 -4.78 -21.69 -1.32
N LEU A 324 -5.95 -22.06 -0.78
CA LEU A 324 -7.19 -22.23 -1.56
C LEU A 324 -7.84 -20.89 -1.92
N LYS A 325 -7.98 -19.99 -0.94
CA LYS A 325 -8.46 -18.61 -1.16
C LYS A 325 -7.35 -17.70 -1.74
N LYS A 326 -6.11 -18.19 -1.82
CA LYS A 326 -4.90 -17.44 -2.18
C LYS A 326 -4.77 -16.13 -1.38
N THR A 327 -4.84 -16.26 -0.05
CA THR A 327 -4.66 -15.12 0.86
C THR A 327 -3.55 -15.34 1.89
N ILE A 328 -2.95 -14.24 2.34
CA ILE A 328 -1.99 -14.22 3.45
C ILE A 328 -2.39 -13.10 4.42
N LEU A 329 -2.60 -13.45 5.69
CA LEU A 329 -2.98 -12.53 6.75
C LEU A 329 -1.73 -12.09 7.53
N LEU A 330 -1.60 -10.78 7.75
CA LEU A 330 -0.43 -10.11 8.34
C LEU A 330 -0.88 -9.14 9.45
N GLY A 331 -0.02 -8.90 10.44
CA GLY A 331 -0.22 -7.82 11.41
C GLY A 331 0.94 -7.63 12.36
N PHE A 332 1.04 -6.44 12.96
CA PHE A 332 2.08 -6.13 13.95
C PHE A 332 1.84 -6.84 15.28
N THR A 333 0.60 -6.79 15.76
CA THR A 333 0.14 -7.43 17.01
C THR A 333 -1.07 -8.32 16.75
N ASP A 334 -1.52 -9.04 17.77
CA ASP A 334 -2.72 -9.88 17.68
C ASP A 334 -4.04 -9.10 17.86
N THR A 335 -3.98 -7.92 18.47
CA THR A 335 -5.15 -7.10 18.83
C THR A 335 -5.53 -6.03 17.80
N GLN A 336 -4.58 -5.47 17.04
CA GLN A 336 -4.86 -4.45 16.01
C GLN A 336 -5.57 -5.04 14.78
N CYS A 337 -6.23 -4.19 13.99
CA CYS A 337 -6.70 -4.54 12.64
C CYS A 337 -5.55 -5.14 11.79
N LYS A 338 -5.86 -6.19 11.02
CA LYS A 338 -4.91 -6.96 10.20
C LYS A 338 -4.89 -6.49 8.75
N LEU A 339 -3.82 -6.83 8.03
CA LEU A 339 -3.74 -6.71 6.58
C LEU A 339 -3.85 -8.10 5.96
N GLU A 340 -4.82 -8.30 5.08
CA GLU A 340 -4.91 -9.48 4.22
C GLU A 340 -4.46 -9.13 2.80
N LEU A 341 -3.52 -9.89 2.26
CA LEU A 341 -3.14 -9.83 0.85
C LEU A 341 -3.86 -10.95 0.10
N HIS A 342 -4.43 -10.64 -1.06
CA HIS A 342 -5.21 -11.57 -1.89
C HIS A 342 -4.66 -11.55 -3.32
N ASP A 343 -4.22 -12.69 -3.85
CA ASP A 343 -3.78 -12.82 -5.25
C ASP A 343 -4.94 -12.53 -6.22
N VAL A 344 -4.86 -11.44 -6.99
CA VAL A 344 -5.89 -11.08 -7.99
C VAL A 344 -5.76 -11.87 -9.30
N GLY A 345 -4.74 -12.74 -9.43
CA GLY A 345 -4.50 -13.58 -10.60
C GLY A 345 -3.98 -12.81 -11.83
N GLY A 346 -3.45 -11.60 -11.64
CA GLY A 346 -3.03 -10.70 -12.71
C GLY A 346 -2.55 -9.35 -12.21
N THR A 347 -2.64 -8.33 -13.06
CA THR A 347 -2.24 -6.96 -12.73
C THR A 347 -3.22 -6.28 -11.77
N VAL A 348 -2.68 -5.50 -10.83
CA VAL A 348 -3.47 -4.59 -9.99
C VAL A 348 -3.79 -3.30 -10.78
N ASP A 349 -5.08 -2.96 -10.91
CA ASP A 349 -5.58 -1.66 -11.37
C ASP A 349 -6.05 -0.87 -10.15
N HIS A 350 -5.42 0.27 -9.90
CA HIS A 350 -5.78 1.23 -8.84
C HIS A 350 -6.88 2.20 -9.26
N ALA A 351 -7.13 2.34 -10.57
CA ALA A 351 -8.05 3.31 -11.15
C ALA A 351 -7.90 4.72 -10.54
N THR A 352 -8.98 5.33 -10.02
CA THR A 352 -8.89 6.64 -9.33
C THR A 352 -9.38 6.61 -7.88
N ALA A 353 -10.16 5.59 -7.52
CA ALA A 353 -10.72 5.38 -6.19
C ALA A 353 -9.74 4.78 -5.16
N PHE A 354 -8.51 4.44 -5.58
CA PHE A 354 -7.46 3.88 -4.72
C PHE A 354 -7.33 4.63 -3.40
N GLY A 355 -7.17 3.87 -2.33
CA GLY A 355 -6.98 4.40 -0.99
C GLY A 355 -5.53 4.45 -0.57
N ARG A 356 -5.32 4.68 0.72
CA ARG A 356 -4.03 4.62 1.41
C ARG A 356 -4.24 3.98 2.77
N ILE A 357 -3.37 3.05 3.17
CA ILE A 357 -3.38 2.49 4.53
C ILE A 357 -2.36 3.23 5.39
N ALA A 358 -2.72 3.56 6.62
CA ALA A 358 -1.86 4.31 7.53
C ALA A 358 -1.45 3.51 8.77
N PHE A 359 -0.18 3.68 9.14
CA PHE A 359 0.43 3.12 10.33
C PHE A 359 1.17 4.21 11.11
N SER A 360 1.23 4.11 12.43
CA SER A 360 2.17 4.90 13.23
C SER A 360 3.40 4.09 13.63
N CYS A 361 4.49 4.80 13.90
CA CYS A 361 5.66 4.35 14.64
C CYS A 361 6.22 5.52 15.45
N PRO A 362 7.10 5.32 16.45
CA PRO A 362 7.79 6.44 17.10
C PRO A 362 8.46 7.36 16.08
N ARG A 363 8.36 8.68 16.25
CA ARG A 363 8.85 9.70 15.31
C ARG A 363 10.29 9.48 14.88
N GLU A 364 11.14 9.06 15.82
CA GLU A 364 12.56 8.77 15.60
C GLU A 364 12.83 7.65 14.58
N GLN A 365 11.86 6.78 14.30
CA GLN A 365 12.00 5.69 13.33
C GLN A 365 11.70 6.10 11.88
N LEU A 366 11.07 7.25 11.63
CA LEU A 366 10.72 7.67 10.26
C LEU A 366 11.95 7.87 9.37
N PRO A 367 13.06 8.51 9.80
CA PRO A 367 14.28 8.62 9.01
C PRO A 367 14.95 7.26 8.76
N GLU A 368 14.90 6.35 9.74
CA GLU A 368 15.45 4.99 9.62
C GLU A 368 14.65 4.14 8.61
N LEU A 369 13.32 4.25 8.65
CA LEU A 369 12.43 3.63 7.68
C LEU A 369 12.72 4.16 6.27
N GLU A 370 12.82 5.48 6.08
CA GLU A 370 13.15 6.05 4.77
C GLU A 370 14.50 5.54 4.25
N ALA A 371 15.52 5.50 5.11
CA ALA A 371 16.84 4.97 4.76
C ALA A 371 16.81 3.47 4.40
N LEU A 372 15.99 2.68 5.10
CA LEU A 372 15.77 1.26 4.81
C LEU A 372 15.08 1.05 3.45
N ILE A 373 14.00 1.77 3.17
CA ILE A 373 13.28 1.70 1.87
C ILE A 373 14.21 2.12 0.72
N LYS A 374 15.02 3.18 0.90
CA LYS A 374 16.06 3.59 -0.07
C LYS A 374 17.10 2.50 -0.30
N LYS A 375 17.61 1.89 0.77
CA LYS A 375 18.64 0.82 0.70
C LYS A 375 18.15 -0.40 -0.08
N GLU A 376 16.92 -0.84 0.18
CA GLU A 376 16.31 -1.99 -0.52
C GLU A 376 15.67 -1.62 -1.88
N SER A 377 15.99 -0.42 -2.40
CA SER A 377 15.54 0.09 -3.71
C SER A 377 14.02 0.08 -3.90
N GLN A 378 13.27 0.24 -2.81
CA GLN A 378 11.81 0.27 -2.79
C GLN A 378 11.26 1.69 -3.03
N LYS A 379 9.97 1.79 -3.34
CA LYS A 379 9.36 3.05 -3.76
C LYS A 379 8.96 3.94 -2.58
N ILE A 380 9.54 5.13 -2.54
CA ILE A 380 9.04 6.27 -1.77
C ILE A 380 8.21 7.15 -2.72
N LEU A 381 7.01 7.51 -2.31
CA LEU A 381 6.14 8.49 -2.99
C LEU A 381 6.36 9.89 -2.43
N THR A 382 6.48 10.01 -1.11
CA THR A 382 6.77 11.28 -0.42
C THR A 382 7.84 11.01 0.65
N PRO A 383 9.04 11.61 0.53
CA PRO A 383 10.03 11.61 1.60
C PRO A 383 9.50 12.25 2.89
N LEU A 384 10.25 12.13 3.97
CA LEU A 384 9.92 12.69 5.28
C LEU A 384 9.52 14.16 5.18
N VAL A 385 8.27 14.45 5.52
CA VAL A 385 7.66 15.78 5.40
C VAL A 385 6.75 16.07 6.59
N SER A 386 6.79 17.31 7.08
CA SER A 386 5.87 17.82 8.09
C SER A 386 4.56 18.28 7.45
N LEU A 387 3.43 17.84 8.03
CA LEU A 387 2.07 18.17 7.61
C LEU A 387 1.34 18.89 8.74
N ASP A 388 0.87 20.09 8.41
CA ASP A 388 0.11 20.95 9.31
C ASP A 388 -1.38 20.68 9.15
N THR A 389 -2.11 20.60 10.26
CA THR A 389 -3.59 20.59 10.26
C THR A 389 -4.08 21.83 11.00
N PRO A 390 -4.98 22.66 10.43
CA PRO A 390 -5.39 23.92 11.05
C PRO A 390 -5.86 23.75 12.50
N GLY A 391 -5.17 24.43 13.43
CA GLY A 391 -5.50 24.39 14.86
C GLY A 391 -5.15 23.09 15.59
N LYS A 392 -4.40 22.16 14.98
CA LYS A 392 -3.97 20.89 15.58
C LYS A 392 -2.46 20.68 15.47
N ALA A 393 -1.96 19.60 16.08
CA ALA A 393 -0.54 19.25 16.04
C ALA A 393 -0.03 19.02 14.61
N THR A 394 1.16 19.56 14.30
CA THR A 394 1.91 19.22 13.08
C THR A 394 2.49 17.81 13.23
N VAL A 395 2.23 16.94 12.27
CA VAL A 395 2.76 15.56 12.23
C VAL A 395 3.84 15.43 11.16
N GLU A 396 4.70 14.43 11.28
CA GLU A 396 5.63 14.05 10.20
C GLU A 396 5.23 12.70 9.61
N VAL A 397 5.32 12.61 8.28
CA VAL A 397 5.00 11.38 7.54
C VAL A 397 6.07 11.00 6.53
N VAL A 398 6.13 9.72 6.22
CA VAL A 398 6.77 9.16 5.01
C VAL A 398 5.69 8.39 4.25
N ILE A 399 5.54 8.65 2.94
CA ILE A 399 4.59 7.92 2.09
C ILE A 399 5.35 6.97 1.17
N LEU A 400 4.99 5.69 1.23
CA LEU A 400 5.59 4.60 0.46
C LEU A 400 4.60 4.08 -0.60
N ALA A 401 5.11 3.34 -1.58
CA ALA A 401 4.32 2.38 -2.32
C ALA A 401 4.87 0.96 -2.11
N ASP A 402 3.97 0.00 -2.02
CA ASP A 402 4.29 -1.42 -1.98
C ASP A 402 4.65 -1.98 -3.38
N PRO A 403 5.02 -3.26 -3.53
CA PRO A 403 5.43 -3.84 -4.81
C PRO A 403 4.35 -3.89 -5.88
N ASP A 404 3.08 -3.70 -5.52
CA ASP A 404 1.94 -3.66 -6.45
C ASP A 404 1.44 -2.22 -6.69
N GLY A 405 1.84 -1.27 -5.84
CA GLY A 405 1.54 0.16 -5.99
C GLY A 405 0.68 0.74 -4.86
N HIS A 406 0.30 -0.06 -3.86
CA HIS A 406 -0.55 0.39 -2.75
C HIS A 406 0.14 1.47 -1.94
N GLU A 407 -0.54 2.60 -1.70
CA GLU A 407 0.00 3.70 -0.92
C GLU A 407 -0.02 3.38 0.59
N ILE A 408 1.10 3.68 1.26
CA ILE A 408 1.27 3.45 2.70
C ILE A 408 1.74 4.74 3.36
N CYS A 409 1.02 5.20 4.38
CA CYS A 409 1.49 6.27 5.27
C CYS A 409 2.16 5.68 6.52
N PHE A 410 3.38 6.11 6.83
CA PHE A 410 3.93 6.00 8.18
C PHE A 410 4.00 7.39 8.82
N VAL A 411 3.41 7.55 10.01
CA VAL A 411 3.35 8.80 10.79
C VAL A 411 4.01 8.64 12.16
N GLY A 412 4.57 9.72 12.71
CA GLY A 412 5.06 9.74 14.10
C GLY A 412 3.90 9.62 15.10
N ASP A 413 3.87 8.55 15.89
CA ASP A 413 2.77 8.22 16.81
C ASP A 413 2.52 9.34 17.83
N GLU A 414 3.57 9.95 18.36
CA GLU A 414 3.51 10.94 19.44
C GLU A 414 2.65 12.16 19.05
N ALA A 415 2.97 12.80 17.93
CA ALA A 415 2.20 13.92 17.40
C ALA A 415 0.88 13.48 16.76
N PHE A 416 0.81 12.23 16.25
CA PHE A 416 -0.45 11.70 15.71
C PHE A 416 -1.53 11.60 16.79
N ARG A 417 -1.20 11.18 18.02
CA ARG A 417 -2.17 11.10 19.13
C ARG A 417 -2.78 12.46 19.48
N GLU A 418 -1.97 13.52 19.47
CA GLU A 418 -2.48 14.89 19.67
C GLU A 418 -3.38 15.35 18.51
N LEU A 419 -3.00 15.03 17.26
CA LEU A 419 -3.80 15.33 16.07
C LEU A 419 -5.14 14.54 16.05
N SER A 420 -5.11 13.28 16.46
CA SER A 420 -6.19 12.30 16.37
C SER A 420 -7.13 12.30 17.58
N ALA A 421 -7.03 13.31 18.45
CA ALA A 421 -7.96 13.49 19.55
C ALA A 421 -9.41 13.60 19.01
N THR A 422 -10.32 12.80 19.59
CA THR A 422 -11.74 12.81 19.23
C THR A 422 -12.37 14.15 19.60
N ASP A 423 -13.01 14.80 18.63
CA ASP A 423 -13.78 16.02 18.80
C ASP A 423 -15.24 15.67 19.16
N PRO A 424 -15.74 16.02 20.36
CA PRO A 424 -17.15 15.82 20.72
C PRO A 424 -18.16 16.47 19.76
N LYS A 425 -17.73 17.48 18.98
CA LYS A 425 -18.54 18.18 17.97
C LYS A 425 -18.37 17.62 16.56
N GLY A 426 -17.65 16.51 16.37
CA GLY A 426 -17.35 15.96 15.05
C GLY A 426 -18.58 15.76 14.15
N ASN A 427 -19.71 15.29 14.70
CA ASN A 427 -20.97 15.19 13.97
C ASN A 427 -21.53 16.57 13.57
N ASP A 428 -21.62 17.51 14.52
CA ASP A 428 -22.13 18.87 14.27
C ASP A 428 -21.30 19.60 13.20
N LEU A 429 -19.98 19.41 13.21
CA LEU A 429 -19.06 19.97 12.22
C LEU A 429 -19.30 19.40 10.82
N LEU A 430 -19.44 18.07 10.70
CA LEU A 430 -19.75 17.42 9.43
C LEU A 430 -21.14 17.82 8.91
N ASP A 431 -22.16 17.78 9.78
CA ASP A 431 -23.55 18.08 9.41
C ASP A 431 -23.68 19.56 8.98
N LYS A 432 -22.96 20.48 9.64
CA LYS A 432 -22.83 21.87 9.20
C LYS A 432 -22.12 21.98 7.84
N ALA A 433 -20.98 21.31 7.65
CA ALA A 433 -20.22 21.37 6.40
C ALA A 433 -20.99 20.79 5.21
N MET A 434 -21.84 19.78 5.44
CA MET A 434 -22.79 19.27 4.44
C MET A 434 -23.91 20.27 4.14
N ALA A 435 -24.47 20.94 5.15
CA ALA A 435 -25.52 21.96 4.95
C ALA A 435 -25.01 23.22 4.22
N GLU A 436 -23.73 23.56 4.36
CA GLU A 436 -23.07 24.66 3.65
C GLU A 436 -22.61 24.28 2.22
N ASP A 437 -22.62 22.99 1.85
CA ASP A 437 -22.14 22.51 0.56
C ASP A 437 -23.13 22.76 -0.58
N LYS A 438 -22.69 23.52 -1.59
CA LYS A 438 -23.46 23.80 -2.81
C LYS A 438 -23.02 22.97 -4.02
N SER A 439 -22.23 21.92 -3.80
CA SER A 439 -21.75 21.02 -4.86
C SER A 439 -22.92 20.41 -5.64
N ASP A 440 -24.04 20.06 -5.00
CA ASP A 440 -25.19 19.47 -5.70
C ASP A 440 -25.89 20.47 -6.63
N GLU A 441 -26.02 21.73 -6.21
CA GLU A 441 -26.46 22.79 -7.12
C GLU A 441 -25.51 22.94 -8.32
N TRP A 442 -24.19 22.82 -8.09
CA TRP A 442 -23.19 22.92 -9.14
C TRP A 442 -23.26 21.74 -10.10
N PHE A 443 -23.36 20.50 -9.62
CA PHE A 443 -23.52 19.30 -10.45
C PHE A 443 -24.79 19.38 -11.30
N ALA A 444 -25.93 19.76 -10.69
CA ALA A 444 -27.20 19.95 -11.39
C ALA A 444 -27.11 21.02 -12.49
N LYS A 445 -26.50 22.19 -12.21
CA LYS A 445 -26.29 23.27 -13.20
C LYS A 445 -25.41 22.85 -14.39
N HIS A 446 -24.60 21.80 -14.25
CA HIS A 446 -23.70 21.29 -15.29
C HIS A 446 -24.14 19.95 -15.91
N ASN A 447 -25.38 19.50 -15.65
CA ASN A 447 -25.91 18.20 -16.11
C ASN A 447 -24.99 17.02 -15.76
N ARG A 448 -24.40 17.05 -14.55
CA ARG A 448 -23.58 15.97 -13.99
C ARG A 448 -24.27 15.40 -12.75
N GLN A 449 -23.97 14.16 -12.41
CA GLN A 449 -24.45 13.51 -11.19
C GLN A 449 -23.24 13.06 -10.34
N LYS A 450 -23.45 12.96 -9.02
CA LYS A 450 -22.54 12.22 -8.14
C LYS A 450 -22.78 10.72 -8.34
N ALA A 451 -21.74 9.92 -8.15
CA ALA A 451 -21.85 8.46 -8.21
C ALA A 451 -22.81 7.96 -7.13
N THR A 452 -23.86 7.26 -7.56
CA THR A 452 -24.74 6.51 -6.68
C THR A 452 -24.31 5.05 -6.71
N ALA A 453 -23.96 4.50 -5.54
CA ALA A 453 -23.80 3.05 -5.37
C ALA A 453 -25.14 2.33 -5.40
#